data_AF-A0A4V3JUI1-F1
#
_entry.id   AF-A0A4V3JUI1-F1
#
_cell.length_a   1.000
_cell.length_b   1.000
_cell.length_c   1.000
_cell.angle_alpha   90.00
_cell.angle_beta   90.00
_cell.angle_gamma   90.00
#
_symmetry.space_group_name_H-M   'P 1'
#
loop_
_entity.id
_entity.type
_entity.pdbx_description
1 polymer ?
#
loop_
_entity_poly.entity_id
_entity_poly.type
_entity_poly.pdbx_seq_one_letter_code
_entity_poly.pdbx_strand_id
1 'polypeptide(L)'
;MKKIFAISLLLLITTSGIYAGKSQGVVEEFNKVEEFNKNIKISDAFKKATLEKNLLSAVKYTLHHRYLEYKEITKDLNAETMLYEPQKGTYTVYVKYKKFLFFYSYKMDPEIYLQTPENEVFYIRPENLDDPHKESATTPESKPVK
;
A
#
# COMPACT_ATOMS: atom_id res chain seq x y z
N MET A 1 61.05 24.94 -28.25
CA MET A 1 60.18 23.80 -27.90
C MET A 1 59.48 23.95 -26.55
N LYS A 2 60.16 24.33 -25.45
CA LYS A 2 59.54 24.48 -24.11
C LYS A 2 58.37 25.49 -24.03
N LYS A 3 58.43 26.60 -24.79
CA LYS A 3 57.39 27.65 -24.78
C LYS A 3 56.06 27.21 -25.44
N ILE A 4 56.11 26.32 -26.44
CA ILE A 4 54.92 25.82 -27.14
C ILE A 4 54.17 24.81 -26.27
N PHE A 5 54.91 23.97 -25.54
CA PHE A 5 54.35 23.05 -24.56
C PHE A 5 53.65 23.79 -23.41
N ALA A 6 54.22 24.91 -22.95
CA ALA A 6 53.60 25.72 -21.90
C ALA A 6 52.26 26.33 -22.35
N ILE A 7 52.15 26.78 -23.61
CA ILE A 7 50.92 27.36 -24.16
C ILE A 7 49.85 26.29 -24.38
N SER A 8 50.24 25.11 -24.89
CA SER A 8 49.33 23.96 -25.05
C SER A 8 48.75 23.49 -23.71
N LEU A 9 49.60 23.41 -22.68
CA LEU A 9 49.17 23.02 -21.34
C LEU A 9 48.21 24.05 -20.72
N LEU A 10 48.45 25.35 -20.96
CA LEU A 10 47.56 26.41 -20.47
C LEU A 10 46.17 26.36 -21.14
N LEU A 11 46.10 26.00 -22.41
CA LEU A 11 44.83 25.83 -23.16
C LEU A 11 44.02 24.59 -22.73
N LEU A 12 44.70 23.52 -22.30
CA LEU A 12 44.05 22.31 -21.79
C LEU A 12 43.42 22.52 -20.39
N ILE A 13 43.99 23.40 -19.58
CA ILE A 13 43.49 23.68 -18.22
C ILE A 13 42.28 24.62 -18.27
N THR A 14 42.21 25.54 -19.24
CA THR A 14 41.07 26.47 -19.37
C THR A 14 39.82 25.82 -19.95
N THR A 15 39.96 24.74 -20.73
CA THR A 15 38.81 24.01 -21.32
C THR A 15 38.16 23.02 -20.35
N SER A 16 38.91 22.51 -19.37
CA SER A 16 38.40 21.55 -18.37
C SER A 16 37.55 22.20 -17.27
N GLY A 17 37.73 23.49 -16.98
CA GLY A 17 36.91 24.23 -16.00
C GLY A 17 35.51 24.61 -16.50
N ILE A 18 35.27 24.63 -17.81
CA ILE A 18 33.99 25.05 -18.41
C ILE A 18 33.02 23.85 -18.55
N TYR A 19 33.54 22.62 -18.51
CA TYR A 19 32.78 21.37 -18.61
C TYR A 19 32.47 20.70 -17.27
N ALA A 20 32.61 21.41 -16.14
CA ALA A 20 31.98 21.01 -14.90
C ALA A 20 30.47 21.29 -15.03
N GLY A 21 29.74 20.33 -15.61
CA GLY A 21 28.29 20.37 -15.73
C GLY A 21 27.68 20.81 -14.39
N LYS A 22 26.82 21.84 -14.43
CA LYS A 22 26.16 22.41 -13.26
C LYS A 22 25.65 21.26 -12.40
N SER A 23 26.16 21.10 -11.18
CA SER A 23 25.56 20.14 -10.23
C SER A 23 24.09 20.52 -10.13
N GLN A 24 23.22 19.69 -10.68
CA GLN A 24 21.80 19.90 -10.61
C GLN A 24 21.48 19.91 -9.11
N GLY A 25 21.09 21.08 -8.59
CA GLY A 25 21.01 21.25 -7.15
C GLY A 25 20.00 20.27 -6.59
N VAL A 26 20.24 19.74 -5.39
CA VAL A 26 19.29 18.87 -4.67
C VAL A 26 17.88 19.48 -4.68
N VAL A 27 17.78 20.80 -4.58
CA VAL A 27 16.52 21.56 -4.69
C VAL A 27 15.81 21.36 -6.03
N GLU A 28 16.53 21.34 -7.15
CA GLU A 28 15.94 21.11 -8.48
C GLU A 28 15.44 19.67 -8.63
N GLU A 29 16.17 18.69 -8.07
CA GLU A 29 15.70 17.30 -8.01
C GLU A 29 14.43 17.18 -7.16
N PHE A 30 14.39 17.80 -5.98
CA PHE A 30 13.20 17.84 -5.14
C PHE A 30 12.01 18.49 -5.86
N ASN A 31 12.22 19.63 -6.53
CA ASN A 31 11.15 20.31 -7.27
C ASN A 31 10.61 19.44 -8.42
N LYS A 32 11.50 18.75 -9.16
CA LYS A 32 11.07 17.82 -10.22
C LYS A 32 10.28 16.64 -9.68
N VAL A 33 10.69 16.08 -8.55
CA VAL A 33 9.97 15.00 -7.89
C VAL A 33 8.61 15.49 -7.38
N GLU A 34 8.56 16.69 -6.81
CA GLU A 34 7.32 17.29 -6.33
C GLU A 34 6.34 17.59 -7.48
N GLU A 35 6.84 18.13 -8.60
CA GLU A 35 6.07 18.41 -9.81
C GLU A 35 5.60 17.14 -10.51
N PHE A 36 6.45 16.10 -10.53
CA PHE A 36 6.05 14.76 -10.96
C PHE A 36 4.90 14.24 -10.10
N ASN A 37 5.08 14.20 -8.77
CA ASN A 37 4.09 13.70 -7.81
C ASN A 37 2.74 14.44 -7.89
N LYS A 38 2.74 15.76 -8.12
CA LYS A 38 1.51 16.56 -8.30
C LYS A 38 0.70 16.15 -9.53
N ASN A 39 1.36 15.61 -10.55
CA ASN A 39 0.76 15.33 -11.86
C ASN A 39 0.56 13.84 -12.14
N ILE A 40 0.90 12.93 -11.22
CA ILE A 40 0.72 11.50 -11.42
C ILE A 40 -0.78 11.19 -11.45
N LYS A 41 -1.27 10.83 -12.64
CA LYS A 41 -2.54 10.12 -12.79
C LYS A 41 -2.32 8.66 -12.42
N ILE A 42 -2.53 8.33 -11.15
CA ILE A 42 -2.43 6.96 -10.67
C ILE A 42 -3.63 6.17 -11.18
N SER A 43 -3.37 5.05 -11.87
CA SER A 43 -4.43 4.18 -12.37
C SER A 43 -5.15 3.46 -11.22
N ASP A 44 -6.42 3.15 -11.40
CA ASP A 44 -7.21 2.42 -10.39
C ASP A 44 -6.64 1.03 -10.11
N ALA A 45 -6.02 0.39 -11.12
CA ALA A 45 -5.32 -0.87 -10.94
C ALA A 45 -4.12 -0.75 -10.00
N PHE A 46 -3.35 0.33 -10.10
CA PHE A 46 -2.23 0.59 -9.19
C PHE A 46 -2.72 0.88 -7.78
N LYS A 47 -3.78 1.68 -7.64
CA LYS A 47 -4.41 2.00 -6.36
C LYS A 47 -4.85 0.74 -5.62
N LYS A 48 -5.59 -0.10 -6.33
CA LYS A 48 -6.06 -1.40 -5.85
C LYS A 48 -4.89 -2.29 -5.40
N ALA A 49 -3.87 -2.44 -6.24
CA ALA A 49 -2.72 -3.28 -5.93
C ALA A 49 -1.93 -2.78 -4.71
N THR A 50 -1.80 -1.47 -4.55
CA THR A 50 -1.12 -0.83 -3.41
C THR A 50 -1.91 -1.07 -2.12
N LEU A 51 -3.23 -0.85 -2.16
CA LEU A 51 -4.12 -1.12 -1.05
C LEU A 51 -4.04 -2.60 -0.64
N GLU A 52 -4.19 -3.52 -1.58
CA GLU A 52 -4.12 -4.96 -1.30
C GLU A 52 -2.78 -5.36 -0.68
N LYS A 53 -1.66 -4.79 -1.15
CA LYS A 53 -0.35 -5.03 -0.56
C LYS A 53 -0.25 -4.53 0.88
N ASN A 54 -0.80 -3.35 1.18
CA ASN A 54 -0.87 -2.81 2.54
C ASN A 54 -1.70 -3.70 3.46
N LEU A 55 -2.89 -4.10 3.02
CA LEU A 55 -3.81 -4.91 3.81
C LEU A 55 -3.25 -6.33 4.06
N LEU A 56 -2.68 -6.97 3.04
CA LEU A 56 -2.05 -8.28 3.19
C LEU A 56 -0.89 -8.25 4.21
N SER A 57 -0.07 -7.20 4.13
CA SER A 57 1.04 -7.02 5.07
C SER A 57 0.52 -6.77 6.49
N ALA A 58 -0.51 -5.92 6.64
CA ALA A 58 -1.15 -5.62 7.91
C ALA A 58 -1.77 -6.86 8.56
N VAL A 59 -2.52 -7.67 7.82
CA VAL A 59 -3.14 -8.91 8.33
C VAL A 59 -2.07 -9.92 8.76
N LYS A 60 -1.03 -10.12 7.95
CA LYS A 60 0.09 -11.01 8.32
C LYS A 60 0.77 -10.54 9.60
N TYR A 61 1.08 -9.26 9.69
CA TYR A 61 1.72 -8.67 10.86
C TYR A 61 0.84 -8.82 12.10
N THR A 62 -0.43 -8.45 12.00
CA THR A 62 -1.43 -8.54 13.07
C THR A 62 -1.53 -9.95 13.66
N LEU A 63 -1.64 -10.96 12.79
CA LEU A 63 -1.79 -12.36 13.21
C LEU A 63 -0.47 -12.94 13.73
N HIS A 64 0.67 -12.54 13.16
CA HIS A 64 1.99 -12.90 13.67
C HIS A 64 2.20 -12.49 15.13
N HIS A 65 1.71 -11.31 15.52
CA HIS A 65 1.86 -10.82 16.90
C HIS A 65 0.91 -11.48 17.90
N ARG A 66 -0.14 -12.17 17.42
CA ARG A 66 -1.20 -12.73 18.27
C ARG A 66 -1.17 -14.24 18.38
N TYR A 67 -0.67 -14.93 17.37
CA TYR A 67 -0.73 -16.39 17.27
C TYR A 67 0.64 -16.97 16.93
N LEU A 68 1.03 -18.03 17.63
CA LEU A 68 2.28 -18.75 17.35
C LEU A 68 2.21 -19.47 15.99
N GLU A 69 1.03 -20.01 15.68
CA GLU A 69 0.68 -20.75 14.46
C GLU A 69 0.24 -19.84 13.30
N TYR A 70 0.60 -18.55 13.32
CA TYR A 70 0.18 -17.57 12.32
C TYR A 70 0.45 -18.01 10.86
N LYS A 71 1.51 -18.80 10.62
CA LYS A 71 1.85 -19.32 9.29
C LYS A 71 0.76 -20.22 8.74
N GLU A 72 0.21 -21.10 9.58
CA GLU A 72 -0.91 -21.97 9.19
C GLU A 72 -2.21 -21.17 9.04
N ILE A 73 -2.42 -20.19 9.92
CA ILE A 73 -3.58 -19.29 9.84
C ILE A 73 -3.55 -18.49 8.54
N THR A 74 -2.39 -18.04 8.07
CA THR A 74 -2.22 -17.13 6.92
C THR A 74 -1.78 -17.81 5.62
N LYS A 75 -1.77 -19.14 5.55
CA LYS A 75 -1.25 -19.89 4.40
C LYS A 75 -1.94 -19.59 3.07
N ASP A 76 -3.24 -19.31 3.12
CA ASP A 76 -4.12 -19.01 1.99
C ASP A 76 -4.46 -17.51 1.91
N LEU A 77 -3.80 -16.66 2.70
CA LEU A 77 -4.05 -15.22 2.70
C LEU A 77 -3.54 -14.57 1.41
N ASN A 78 -4.48 -14.10 0.58
CA ASN A 78 -4.24 -13.37 -0.65
C ASN A 78 -5.40 -12.38 -0.91
N ALA A 79 -5.34 -11.63 -2.01
CA ALA A 79 -6.37 -10.63 -2.34
C ALA A 79 -7.76 -11.22 -2.64
N GLU A 80 -7.84 -12.51 -3.00
CA GLU A 80 -9.09 -13.20 -3.32
C GLU A 80 -9.76 -13.78 -2.07
N THR A 81 -8.97 -14.20 -1.08
CA THR A 81 -9.48 -14.79 0.18
C THR A 81 -9.78 -13.76 1.27
N MET A 82 -9.30 -12.53 1.09
CA MET A 82 -9.53 -11.41 1.97
C MET A 82 -10.62 -10.51 1.40
N LEU A 83 -11.65 -10.23 2.21
CA LEU A 83 -12.66 -9.23 1.88
C LEU A 83 -12.30 -7.93 2.58
N TYR A 84 -12.48 -6.80 1.90
CA TYR A 84 -12.23 -5.50 2.49
C TYR A 84 -13.18 -4.43 1.95
N GLU A 85 -13.44 -3.41 2.77
CA GLU A 85 -14.27 -2.27 2.43
C GLU A 85 -13.62 -0.98 2.98
N PRO A 86 -13.21 -0.04 2.11
CA PRO A 86 -12.75 1.27 2.54
C PRO A 86 -13.90 2.10 3.12
N GLN A 87 -13.68 2.72 4.27
CA GLN A 87 -14.62 3.67 4.84
C GLN A 87 -14.53 5.02 4.13
N LYS A 88 -15.60 5.40 3.42
CA LYS A 88 -15.68 6.64 2.65
C LYS A 88 -15.28 7.87 3.48
N GLY A 89 -14.47 8.74 2.89
CA GLY A 89 -14.03 9.99 3.50
C GLY A 89 -12.97 9.84 4.59
N THR A 90 -12.42 8.65 4.78
CA THR A 90 -11.37 8.36 5.77
C THR A 90 -10.26 7.50 5.15
N TYR A 91 -9.14 7.38 5.84
CA TYR A 91 -8.07 6.42 5.49
C TYR A 91 -8.21 5.12 6.29
N THR A 92 -9.44 4.68 6.50
CA THR A 92 -9.73 3.49 7.28
C THR A 92 -10.34 2.40 6.42
N VAL A 93 -9.94 1.15 6.67
CA VAL A 93 -10.36 0.00 5.88
C VAL A 93 -10.81 -1.12 6.82
N TYR A 94 -12.04 -1.58 6.61
CA TYR A 94 -12.55 -2.79 7.24
C TYR A 94 -12.02 -4.00 6.47
N VAL A 95 -11.52 -5.01 7.19
CA VAL A 95 -10.99 -6.22 6.57
C VAL A 95 -11.56 -7.45 7.26
N LYS A 96 -11.96 -8.44 6.47
CA LYS A 96 -12.37 -9.76 6.93
C LYS A 96 -11.48 -10.82 6.28
N TYR A 97 -10.91 -11.67 7.11
CA TYR A 97 -10.20 -12.86 6.68
C TYR A 97 -10.56 -14.04 7.58
N LYS A 98 -11.20 -15.08 7.01
CA LYS A 98 -11.79 -16.19 7.78
C LYS A 98 -12.74 -15.66 8.87
N LYS A 99 -12.47 -16.00 10.14
CA LYS A 99 -13.21 -15.51 11.31
C LYS A 99 -12.66 -14.21 11.89
N PHE A 100 -11.59 -13.66 11.33
CA PHE A 100 -10.96 -12.44 11.85
C PHE A 100 -11.52 -11.21 11.17
N LEU A 101 -11.80 -10.19 11.98
CA LEU A 101 -12.24 -8.88 11.54
C LEU A 101 -11.22 -7.86 12.02
N PHE A 102 -10.80 -6.99 11.12
CA PHE A 102 -9.82 -5.95 11.37
C PHE A 102 -10.38 -4.60 10.94
N PHE A 103 -9.93 -3.57 11.63
CA PHE A 103 -10.16 -2.18 11.28
C PHE A 103 -8.82 -1.49 11.33
N TYR A 104 -8.29 -1.15 10.15
CA TYR A 104 -6.98 -0.51 10.01
C TYR A 104 -7.15 0.95 9.63
N SER A 105 -6.62 1.86 10.44
CA SER A 105 -6.55 3.28 10.11
C SER A 105 -5.13 3.65 9.71
N TYR A 106 -4.99 4.35 8.59
CA TYR A 106 -3.73 4.77 8.02
C TYR A 106 -3.52 6.27 8.15
N LYS A 107 -2.24 6.68 8.17
CA LYS A 107 -1.87 8.10 8.29
C LYS A 107 -2.12 8.87 6.98
N MET A 108 -1.87 8.20 5.85
CA MET A 108 -2.07 8.73 4.49
C MET A 108 -2.96 7.78 3.70
N ASP A 109 -3.39 8.20 2.50
CA ASP A 109 -4.18 7.36 1.61
C ASP A 109 -3.49 5.99 1.34
N PRO A 110 -4.08 4.86 1.80
CA PRO A 110 -3.48 3.54 1.65
C PRO A 110 -3.56 3.00 0.22
N GLU A 111 -4.28 3.64 -0.69
CA GLU A 111 -4.29 3.33 -2.12
C GLU A 111 -3.09 3.95 -2.85
N ILE A 112 -2.48 5.00 -2.28
CA ILE A 112 -1.38 5.73 -2.92
C ILE A 112 -0.04 5.33 -2.34
N TYR A 113 0.05 5.15 -1.03
CA TYR A 113 1.31 4.95 -0.32
C TYR A 113 1.38 3.57 0.32
N LEU A 114 2.52 2.90 0.15
CA LEU A 114 2.84 1.70 0.93
C LEU A 114 3.19 2.08 2.36
N GLN A 115 2.46 1.55 3.32
CA GLN A 115 2.57 1.92 4.73
C GLN A 115 1.96 0.85 5.63
N THR A 116 2.39 0.83 6.89
CA THR A 116 1.72 0.07 7.95
C THR A 116 0.57 0.90 8.53
N PRO A 117 -0.50 0.25 9.01
CA PRO A 117 -1.56 0.95 9.76
C PRO A 117 -0.97 1.73 10.94
N GLU A 118 -1.49 2.92 11.18
CA GLU A 118 -1.19 3.71 12.38
C GLU A 118 -1.97 3.17 13.58
N ASN A 119 -3.22 2.76 13.35
CA ASN A 119 -4.07 2.14 14.36
C ASN A 119 -4.71 0.85 13.83
N GLU A 120 -4.96 -0.06 14.75
CA GLU A 120 -5.57 -1.36 14.49
C GLU A 120 -6.60 -1.68 15.58
N VAL A 121 -7.80 -2.10 15.15
CA VAL A 121 -8.76 -2.80 16.02
C VAL A 121 -8.98 -4.21 15.48
N PHE A 122 -8.98 -5.19 16.37
CA PHE A 122 -9.07 -6.61 16.04
C PHE A 122 -10.23 -7.29 16.78
N TYR A 123 -11.03 -8.05 16.04
CA TYR A 123 -12.11 -8.86 16.57
C TYR A 123 -12.09 -10.28 15.98
N ILE A 124 -12.68 -11.22 16.71
CA ILE A 124 -12.94 -12.58 16.24
C ILE A 124 -14.45 -12.74 16.12
N ARG A 125 -14.94 -13.04 14.91
CA ARG A 125 -16.35 -13.33 14.64
C ARG A 125 -16.72 -14.65 15.36
N PRO A 126 -17.75 -14.65 16.21
CA PRO A 126 -18.30 -15.88 16.77
C PRO A 126 -18.86 -16.79 15.67
N GLU A 127 -18.79 -18.10 15.86
CA GLU A 127 -19.28 -19.09 14.87
C GLU A 127 -20.81 -19.03 14.70
N ASN A 128 -21.53 -18.57 15.72
CA ASN A 128 -22.99 -18.55 15.77
C ASN A 128 -23.61 -17.21 15.32
N LEU A 129 -22.83 -16.33 14.70
CA LEU A 129 -23.34 -15.04 14.21
C LEU A 129 -23.85 -15.21 12.78
N ASP A 130 -25.18 -15.13 12.59
CA ASP A 130 -25.81 -15.22 11.27
C ASP A 130 -25.21 -14.20 10.31
N ASP A 131 -25.03 -14.60 9.05
CA ASP A 131 -24.45 -13.73 8.03
C ASP A 131 -25.53 -12.77 7.51
N PRO A 132 -25.41 -11.44 7.73
CA PRO A 132 -26.47 -10.49 7.39
C PRO A 132 -26.70 -10.36 5.87
N HIS A 133 -25.85 -10.98 5.04
CA HIS A 133 -25.99 -11.05 3.59
C HIS A 133 -26.55 -12.38 3.06
N LYS A 134 -26.87 -13.34 3.94
CA LYS A 134 -27.73 -14.46 3.57
C LYS A 134 -29.17 -14.00 3.78
N GLU A 135 -29.76 -13.41 2.75
CA GLU A 135 -31.22 -13.28 2.69
C GLU A 135 -31.84 -14.63 3.01
N SER A 136 -32.72 -14.62 4.00
CA SER A 136 -33.54 -15.74 4.42
C SER A 136 -34.24 -16.35 3.21
N ALA A 137 -33.68 -17.43 2.67
CA ALA A 137 -34.44 -18.37 1.86
C ALA A 137 -35.39 -19.12 2.81
N THR A 138 -36.40 -18.41 3.33
CA THR A 138 -37.54 -19.01 4.02
C THR A 138 -38.26 -19.89 3.01
N THR A 139 -37.96 -21.18 3.03
CA THR A 139 -38.83 -22.22 2.50
C THR A 139 -40.16 -22.12 3.26
N PRO A 140 -41.32 -21.96 2.60
CA PRO A 140 -42.59 -21.98 3.31
C PRO A 140 -42.88 -23.42 3.74
N GLU A 141 -42.89 -23.66 5.05
CA GLU A 141 -43.42 -24.87 5.67
C GLU A 141 -44.88 -25.09 5.24
N SER A 142 -45.14 -26.13 4.46
CA SER A 142 -46.49 -26.67 4.30
C SER A 142 -46.84 -27.51 5.53
N LYS A 143 -47.69 -26.96 6.40
CA LYS A 143 -48.32 -27.74 7.48
C LYS A 143 -49.31 -28.76 6.88
N PRO A 144 -49.41 -29.99 7.43
CA PRO A 144 -50.43 -30.94 7.01
C PRO A 144 -51.79 -30.53 7.61
N VAL A 145 -52.83 -30.52 6.78
CA VAL A 145 -54.21 -30.46 7.23
C VAL A 145 -54.69 -31.88 7.53
N LYS A 146 -55.36 -32.02 8.68
CA LYS A 146 -55.95 -33.24 9.27
C LYS A 146 -56.68 -34.15 8.28
#